data_AF-A0A3D5DU54-F1
#
_entry.id   AF-A0A3D5DU54-F1
#
_cell.length_a   1.000
_cell.length_b   1.000
_cell.length_c   1.000
_cell.angle_alpha   90.00
_cell.angle_beta   90.00
_cell.angle_gamma   90.00
#
_symmetry.space_group_name_H-M   'P 1'
#
loop_
_entity.id
_entity.type
_entity.pdbx_description
1 polymer ?
#
loop_
_entity_poly.entity_id
_entity_poly.type
_entity_poly.pdbx_seq_one_letter_code
_entity_poly.pdbx_strand_id
1 'polypeptide(L)'
;MALPVAYNGAEGWSQGQARLPVIYIGESNVFVRTPHWSGWSGSSAFTRGELWVNTCTPNCSAGHYHTYPARLSFSGVAVHNGVKYFTRLRLRYWHGHQRDYVLSWNTLPGATMPGWNGGPR
;
A
#
# COMPACT_ATOMS: atom_id res chain seq x y z
N MET A 1 13.84 -16.89 -11.60
CA MET A 1 13.89 -16.14 -10.32
C MET A 1 12.50 -15.63 -10.00
N ALA A 2 11.99 -15.84 -8.78
CA ALA A 2 10.68 -15.35 -8.38
C ALA A 2 10.70 -13.82 -8.19
N LEU A 3 9.63 -13.15 -8.65
CA LEU A 3 9.44 -11.72 -8.44
C LEU A 3 9.14 -11.44 -6.96
N PRO A 4 9.59 -10.31 -6.39
CA PRO A 4 9.16 -9.88 -5.08
C PRO A 4 7.65 -9.70 -5.03
N VAL A 5 7.03 -10.04 -3.90
CA VAL A 5 5.61 -9.80 -3.65
C VAL A 5 5.40 -8.47 -2.93
N ALA A 6 4.20 -7.91 -3.03
CA ALA A 6 3.71 -6.94 -2.06
C ALA A 6 2.74 -7.66 -1.12
N TYR A 7 2.81 -7.36 0.17
CA TYR A 7 1.85 -7.86 1.14
C TYR A 7 0.68 -6.89 1.30
N ASN A 8 -0.46 -7.44 1.67
CA ASN A 8 -1.64 -6.68 1.97
C ASN A 8 -1.61 -6.24 3.45
N GLY A 9 -1.67 -4.92 3.70
CA GLY A 9 -1.59 -4.35 5.05
C GLY A 9 -2.66 -4.82 6.04
N ALA A 10 -3.72 -5.48 5.59
CA ALA A 10 -4.78 -6.00 6.47
C ALA A 10 -4.49 -7.37 7.10
N GLU A 11 -3.60 -8.18 6.52
CA GLU A 11 -3.38 -9.58 6.94
C GLU A 11 -1.91 -9.91 7.28
N GLY A 12 -1.08 -8.89 7.44
CA GLY A 12 0.34 -9.04 7.76
C GLY A 12 1.10 -9.85 6.70
N TRP A 13 1.81 -10.90 7.13
CA TRP A 13 2.64 -11.74 6.25
C TRP A 13 1.84 -12.73 5.38
N SER A 14 0.52 -12.58 5.32
CA SER A 14 -0.37 -13.42 4.52
C SER A 14 -0.65 -12.78 3.16
N GLN A 15 -1.06 -13.60 2.18
CA GLN A 15 -1.51 -13.14 0.86
C GLN A 15 -0.51 -12.23 0.10
N GLY A 16 0.79 -12.45 0.30
CA GLY A 16 1.82 -11.78 -0.50
C GLY A 16 1.65 -12.15 -1.98
N GLN A 17 1.32 -11.17 -2.82
CA GLN A 17 1.09 -11.40 -4.24
C GLN A 17 1.85 -10.40 -5.12
N ALA A 18 2.23 -10.85 -6.31
CA ALA A 18 2.56 -9.94 -7.38
C ALA A 18 1.27 -9.36 -7.97
N ARG A 19 1.28 -8.06 -8.24
CA ARG A 19 0.20 -7.31 -8.90
C ARG A 19 -1.14 -7.40 -8.18
N LEU A 20 -1.13 -7.16 -6.86
CA LEU A 20 -2.36 -7.06 -6.07
C LEU A 20 -3.36 -6.08 -6.69
N PRO A 21 -4.68 -6.35 -6.63
CA PRO A 21 -5.72 -5.45 -7.10
C PRO A 21 -6.07 -4.35 -6.10
N VAL A 22 -5.72 -4.54 -4.82
CA VAL A 22 -5.94 -3.59 -3.73
C VAL A 22 -4.74 -3.60 -2.78
N ILE A 23 -4.31 -2.42 -2.35
CA ILE A 23 -3.26 -2.23 -1.34
C ILE A 23 -3.84 -1.45 -0.17
N TYR A 24 -3.89 -2.04 1.01
CA TYR A 24 -4.33 -1.37 2.22
C TYR A 24 -3.16 -0.66 2.92
N ILE A 25 -3.43 0.52 3.47
CA ILE A 25 -2.46 1.39 4.14
C ILE A 25 -2.94 1.60 5.57
N GLY A 26 -2.08 1.33 6.55
CA GLY A 26 -2.46 1.36 7.96
C GLY A 26 -3.66 0.44 8.28
N GLU A 27 -4.66 0.97 8.99
CA GLU A 27 -5.79 0.23 9.56
C GLU A 27 -6.99 0.05 8.61
N SER A 28 -6.72 -0.43 7.38
CA SER A 28 -7.72 -0.89 6.38
C SER A 28 -8.79 0.10 5.86
N ASN A 29 -9.00 1.24 6.54
CA ASN A 29 -9.93 2.31 6.16
C ASN A 29 -9.38 3.21 5.03
N VAL A 30 -8.09 3.08 4.73
CA VAL A 30 -7.42 3.71 3.60
C VAL A 30 -6.82 2.63 2.71
N PHE A 31 -7.19 2.62 1.44
CA PHE A 31 -6.67 1.65 0.48
C PHE A 31 -6.55 2.23 -0.91
N VAL A 32 -5.73 1.60 -1.74
CA VAL A 32 -5.56 1.97 -3.14
C VAL A 32 -6.02 0.82 -4.02
N ARG A 33 -6.95 1.08 -4.93
CA ARG A 33 -7.30 0.14 -5.99
C ARG A 33 -6.28 0.27 -7.12
N THR A 34 -5.73 -0.85 -7.56
CA THR A 34 -4.61 -0.94 -8.50
C THR A 34 -5.00 -1.78 -9.72
N PRO A 35 -5.93 -1.29 -10.57
CA PRO A 35 -6.48 -2.08 -11.65
C PRO A 35 -5.47 -2.33 -12.78
N HIS A 36 -4.45 -1.47 -12.93
CA HIS A 36 -3.47 -1.55 -14.02
C HIS A 36 -2.03 -1.31 -13.52
N TRP A 37 -1.25 -2.39 -13.48
CA TRP A 37 0.19 -2.34 -13.20
C TRP A 37 0.97 -1.97 -14.46
N SER A 38 1.74 -0.88 -14.38
CA SER A 38 2.62 -0.43 -15.46
C SER A 38 3.90 -1.27 -15.56
N GLY A 39 4.34 -1.87 -14.46
CA GLY A 39 5.50 -2.75 -14.44
C GLY A 39 5.71 -3.44 -13.10
N TRP A 40 6.33 -4.62 -13.15
CA TRP A 40 6.72 -5.39 -11.97
C TRP A 40 8.01 -6.14 -12.28
N SER A 41 9.04 -5.90 -11.49
CA SER A 41 10.40 -6.41 -11.71
C SER A 41 11.01 -6.93 -10.41
N GLY A 42 12.24 -7.46 -10.50
CA GLY A 42 12.99 -7.96 -9.35
C GLY A 42 13.37 -6.90 -8.30
N SER A 43 13.27 -5.61 -8.61
CA SER A 43 13.70 -4.50 -7.74
C SER A 43 12.67 -3.40 -7.56
N SER A 44 11.65 -3.34 -8.42
CA SER A 44 10.63 -2.29 -8.39
C SER A 44 9.31 -2.73 -9.02
N ALA A 45 8.22 -2.07 -8.61
CA ALA A 45 6.91 -2.20 -9.25
C ALA A 45 6.19 -0.85 -9.28
N PHE A 46 5.34 -0.63 -10.29
CA PHE A 46 4.65 0.63 -10.52
C PHE A 46 3.22 0.41 -10.97
N THR A 47 2.30 1.20 -10.44
CA THR A 47 0.88 1.15 -10.82
C THR A 47 0.23 2.51 -10.72
N ARG A 48 -0.79 2.71 -11.54
CA ARG A 48 -1.76 3.80 -11.40
C ARG A 48 -3.02 3.24 -10.77
N GLY A 49 -3.71 4.05 -10.00
CA GLY A 49 -4.85 3.60 -9.23
C GLY A 49 -5.65 4.74 -8.65
N GLU A 50 -6.53 4.37 -7.74
CA GLU A 50 -7.37 5.31 -7.01
C GLU A 50 -7.17 5.05 -5.53
N LEU A 51 -6.81 6.09 -4.79
CA LEU A 51 -6.78 6.09 -3.33
C LEU A 51 -8.20 6.32 -2.82
N TRP A 52 -8.65 5.44 -1.93
CA TRP A 52 -9.93 5.48 -1.26
C TRP A 52 -9.68 5.79 0.21
N VAL A 53 -10.29 6.87 0.70
CA VAL A 53 -10.15 7.33 2.08
C VAL A 53 -11.54 7.45 2.68
N ASN A 54 -11.83 6.70 3.74
CA ASN A 54 -13.07 6.85 4.49
C ASN A 54 -13.00 8.09 5.40
N THR A 55 -14.02 8.95 5.39
CA THR A 55 -14.10 10.13 6.27
C THR A 55 -14.32 9.79 7.74
N CYS A 56 -14.79 8.57 8.04
CA CYS A 56 -15.06 8.05 9.37
C CYS A 56 -15.82 9.03 10.29
N THR A 57 -16.73 9.83 9.72
CA THR A 57 -17.49 10.84 10.47
C THR A 57 -18.98 10.49 10.42
N PRO A 58 -19.68 10.32 11.56
CA PRO A 58 -19.17 10.33 12.95
C PRO A 58 -18.44 9.04 13.36
N ASN A 59 -18.54 7.98 12.55
CA ASN A 59 -17.82 6.73 12.74
C ASN A 59 -17.49 6.11 11.36
N CYS A 60 -16.62 5.09 11.32
CA CYS A 60 -16.18 4.48 10.05
C CYS A 60 -17.25 3.70 9.29
N SER A 61 -18.33 3.24 9.96
CA SER A 61 -19.45 2.57 9.29
C SER A 61 -20.45 3.55 8.67
N ALA A 62 -20.55 4.78 9.19
CA ALA A 62 -21.41 5.84 8.68
C ALA A 62 -20.67 6.84 7.75
N GLY A 63 -19.35 6.77 7.69
CA GLY A 63 -18.54 7.64 6.83
C GLY A 63 -18.69 7.35 5.34
N HIS A 64 -18.22 8.28 4.52
CA HIS A 64 -18.19 8.15 3.07
C HIS A 64 -16.76 7.98 2.57
N TYR A 65 -16.59 7.26 1.47
CA TYR A 65 -15.31 7.17 0.79
C TYR A 65 -15.13 8.32 -0.19
N HIS A 66 -14.02 9.03 -0.07
CA HIS A 66 -13.52 9.90 -1.13
C HIS A 66 -12.46 9.18 -1.93
N THR A 67 -12.48 9.41 -3.25
CA THR A 67 -11.54 8.83 -4.19
C THR A 67 -10.62 9.89 -4.76
N TYR A 68 -9.34 9.55 -4.86
CA TYR A 68 -8.31 10.43 -5.42
C TYR A 68 -7.45 9.67 -6.41
N PRO A 69 -7.15 10.22 -7.60
CA PRO A 69 -6.18 9.61 -8.51
C PRO A 69 -4.84 9.40 -7.79
N ALA A 70 -4.25 8.23 -7.95
CA ALA A 70 -3.05 7.82 -7.25
C ALA A 70 -2.03 7.11 -8.15
N ARG A 71 -0.76 7.21 -7.77
CA ARG A 71 0.36 6.45 -8.32
C ARG A 71 1.13 5.81 -7.19
N LEU A 72 1.39 4.52 -7.33
CA LEU A 72 2.21 3.76 -6.40
C LEU A 72 3.52 3.35 -7.07
N SER A 73 4.61 3.40 -6.31
CA SER A 73 5.87 2.79 -6.67
C SER A 73 6.45 2.01 -5.49
N PHE A 74 6.82 0.76 -5.74
CA PHE A 74 7.42 -0.14 -4.77
C PHE A 74 8.92 -0.23 -5.00
N SER A 75 9.68 -0.27 -3.92
CA SER A 75 11.13 -0.38 -3.93
C SER A 75 11.64 -0.97 -2.62
N GLY A 76 12.94 -1.30 -2.59
CA GLY A 76 13.56 -2.01 -1.48
C GLY A 76 13.09 -3.46 -1.44
N VAL A 77 13.99 -4.41 -1.61
CA VAL A 77 13.64 -5.83 -1.62
C VAL A 77 14.34 -6.51 -0.46
N ALA A 78 13.55 -7.24 0.33
CA ALA A 78 14.05 -8.10 1.40
C ALA A 78 13.48 -9.50 1.24
N VAL A 79 13.93 -10.42 2.09
CA VAL A 79 13.47 -11.81 2.11
C VAL A 79 12.87 -12.10 3.48
N HIS A 80 11.67 -12.68 3.51
CA HIS A 80 11.02 -13.19 4.71
C HIS A 80 10.55 -14.62 4.44
N ASN A 81 10.99 -15.59 5.24
CA ASN A 81 10.69 -17.02 5.07
C ASN A 81 10.92 -17.53 3.63
N GLY A 82 12.02 -17.10 3.00
CA GLY A 82 12.37 -17.49 1.62
C GLY A 82 11.61 -16.74 0.52
N VAL A 83 10.64 -15.90 0.87
CA VAL A 83 9.86 -15.10 -0.09
C VAL A 83 10.44 -13.69 -0.19
N LYS A 84 10.79 -13.27 -1.41
CA LYS A 84 11.19 -11.88 -1.70
C LYS A 84 9.98 -10.97 -1.60
N TYR A 85 10.12 -9.81 -0.97
CA TYR A 85 9.04 -8.83 -0.87
C TYR A 85 9.54 -7.40 -0.91
N PHE A 86 8.66 -6.47 -1.29
CA PHE A 86 8.95 -5.04 -1.25
C PHE A 86 8.84 -4.48 0.16
N THR A 87 9.83 -3.69 0.59
CA THR A 87 9.87 -3.09 1.93
C THR A 87 9.39 -1.64 1.96
N ARG A 88 9.38 -0.95 0.81
CA ARG A 88 8.99 0.46 0.71
C ARG A 88 7.96 0.67 -0.39
N LEU A 89 6.99 1.51 -0.07
CA LEU A 89 5.91 1.94 -0.95
C LEU A 89 5.86 3.46 -0.95
N ARG A 90 5.91 4.08 -2.12
CA ARG A 90 5.67 5.52 -2.27
C ARG A 90 4.31 5.73 -2.92
N LEU A 91 3.46 6.49 -2.25
CA LEU A 91 2.12 6.86 -2.70
C LEU A 91 2.12 8.33 -3.08
N ARG A 92 1.76 8.63 -4.33
CA ARG A 92 1.46 9.99 -4.78
C ARG A 92 0.01 10.09 -5.18
N TYR A 93 -0.73 11.05 -4.65
CA TYR A 93 -2.12 11.29 -5.02
C TYR A 93 -2.41 12.78 -5.21
N TRP A 94 -3.51 13.09 -5.88
CA TRP A 94 -3.90 14.47 -6.20
C TRP A 94 -5.22 14.83 -5.51
N HIS A 95 -5.16 15.86 -4.66
CA HIS A 95 -6.32 16.47 -4.02
C HIS A 95 -6.08 17.98 -3.96
N GLY A 96 -6.54 18.70 -4.99
CA GLY A 96 -6.17 20.10 -5.25
C GLY A 96 -4.72 20.24 -5.74
N HIS A 97 -3.77 19.68 -4.98
CA HIS A 97 -2.36 19.58 -5.30
C HIS A 97 -1.83 18.15 -5.10
N GLN A 98 -0.61 17.91 -5.60
CA GLN A 98 0.04 16.62 -5.44
C GLN A 98 0.51 16.44 -3.99
N ARG A 99 0.18 15.29 -3.41
CA ARG A 99 0.67 14.81 -2.12
C ARG A 99 1.58 13.61 -2.35
N ASP A 100 2.63 13.47 -1.54
CA ASP A 100 3.63 12.41 -1.65
C ASP A 100 3.90 11.81 -0.27
N TYR A 101 3.73 10.49 -0.16
CA TYR A 101 3.83 9.72 1.06
C TYR A 101 4.81 8.58 0.86
N VAL A 102 5.62 8.30 1.87
CA VAL A 102 6.53 7.16 1.88
C VAL A 102 6.15 6.26 3.04
N LEU A 103 5.81 5.04 2.70
CA LEU A 103 5.36 3.99 3.59
C LEU A 103 6.40 2.87 3.58
N SER A 104 6.59 2.25 4.73
CA SER A 104 7.46 1.08 4.91
C SER A 104 6.63 -0.07 5.44
N TRP A 105 6.97 -1.28 5.01
CA TRP A 105 6.39 -2.49 5.55
C TRP A 105 7.03 -2.79 6.91
N ASN A 106 6.32 -2.51 8.00
CA ASN A 106 6.81 -2.71 9.36
C ASN A 106 5.66 -2.91 10.35
N THR A 107 6.00 -3.34 11.57
CA THR A 107 5.07 -3.45 12.70
C THR A 107 5.24 -2.24 13.60
N LEU A 108 4.17 -1.48 13.83
CA LEU A 108 4.18 -0.36 14.78
C LEU A 108 4.22 -0.86 16.24
N PRO A 109 4.71 -0.06 17.21
CA PRO A 109 4.66 -0.42 18.61
C PRO A 109 3.23 -0.74 19.06
N GLY A 110 3.03 -1.91 19.68
CA GLY A 110 1.72 -2.40 20.11
C GLY A 110 0.88 -3.09 19.03
N ALA A 111 1.30 -3.07 17.76
CA ALA A 111 0.66 -3.84 16.71
C ALA A 111 1.13 -5.31 16.70
N THR A 112 0.22 -6.23 16.39
CA THR A 112 0.51 -7.66 16.29
C THR A 112 0.89 -8.10 14.86
N MET A 113 0.61 -7.28 13.86
CA MET A 113 0.86 -7.56 12.45
C MET A 113 1.53 -6.37 11.76
N PRO A 114 2.43 -6.61 10.79
CA PRO A 114 2.99 -5.53 9.98
C PRO A 114 1.95 -4.96 9.01
N GLY A 115 2.19 -3.73 8.58
CA GLY A 115 1.42 -3.08 7.54
C GLY A 115 2.24 -2.02 6.82
N TRP A 116 1.61 -1.36 5.85
CA TRP A 116 2.20 -0.19 5.19
C TRP A 116 2.02 1.04 6.06
N ASN A 117 3.06 1.42 6.80
CA ASN A 117 3.04 2.54 7.72
C ASN A 117 4.05 3.63 7.32
N GLY A 118 3.69 4.88 7.57
CA GLY A 118 4.55 6.02 7.26
C GLY A 118 3.73 7.28 7.12
N GLY A 119 4.28 8.27 6.42
CA GLY A 119 3.72 9.61 6.41
C GLY A 119 4.09 10.43 5.17
N PRO A 120 3.67 11.69 5.15
CA PRO A 120 4.04 12.62 4.09
C PRO A 120 5.56 12.79 4.05
N ARG A 121 6.09 12.98 2.83
CA ARG A 121 7.49 13.30 2.60
C ARG A 121 7.79 14.77 2.82
#